data_AF-X1F831-F1
#
_entry.id   AF-X1F831-F1
#
_cell.length_a   1.000
_cell.length_b   1.000
_cell.length_c   1.000
_cell.angle_alpha   90.00
_cell.angle_beta   90.00
_cell.angle_gamma   90.00
#
_symmetry.space_group_name_H-M   'P 1'
#
loop_
_entity.id
_entity.type
_entity.pdbx_description
1 polymer ?
#
loop_
_entity_poly.entity_id
_entity_poly.type
_entity_poly.pdbx_seq_one_letter_code
_entity_poly.pdbx_strand_id
1 'polypeptide(L)'
;MKYALMFNVLKDGEIELMKWRKDIFTPDRSIILLEELTPAVWLWHGVNRSLIERRIASRQAEGLKGYGYKARDTIIGSRTRIIKEIDQRKVGKDAETDQFNQEFQEILNKEFNPIDDIIIDLQMDEFEIGELKLQPAAVPETISEKVSEPIIKSKAEK
;
A
#
# COMPACT_ATOMS: atom_id res chain seq x y z
N MET A 1 3.60 -3.07 -19.36
CA MET A 1 2.16 -3.17 -19.05
C MET A 1 2.02 -3.33 -17.55
N LYS A 2 1.16 -2.52 -16.96
CA LYS A 2 0.94 -2.45 -15.52
C LYS A 2 -0.55 -2.51 -15.31
N TYR A 3 -1.04 -3.68 -14.92
CA TYR A 3 -2.47 -3.91 -14.89
C TYR A 3 -3.09 -3.38 -13.60
N ALA A 4 -4.35 -2.98 -13.69
CA ALA A 4 -5.14 -2.66 -12.52
C ALA A 4 -6.60 -3.10 -12.65
N LEU A 5 -7.23 -3.34 -11.50
CA LEU A 5 -8.62 -3.73 -11.38
C LEU A 5 -9.20 -3.25 -10.03
N MET A 6 -10.53 -3.20 -9.96
CA MET A 6 -11.27 -2.75 -8.79
C MET A 6 -12.31 -3.77 -8.36
N PHE A 7 -12.54 -3.83 -7.05
CA PHE A 7 -13.60 -4.63 -6.45
C PHE A 7 -14.52 -3.77 -5.60
N ASN A 8 -15.81 -4.06 -5.64
CA ASN A 8 -16.75 -3.67 -4.59
C ASN A 8 -16.73 -4.73 -3.50
N VAL A 9 -16.64 -4.34 -2.24
CA VAL A 9 -16.85 -5.26 -1.12
C VAL A 9 -18.30 -5.19 -0.67
N LEU A 10 -19.01 -6.29 -0.83
CA LEU A 10 -20.40 -6.45 -0.39
C LEU A 10 -20.51 -6.61 1.13
N LYS A 11 -21.74 -6.46 1.64
CA LYS A 11 -21.99 -6.48 3.11
C LYS A 11 -21.82 -7.87 3.73
N ASP A 12 -22.03 -8.91 2.95
CA ASP A 12 -21.78 -10.32 3.32
C ASP A 12 -20.29 -10.71 3.24
N GLY A 13 -19.46 -9.82 2.68
CA GLY A 13 -18.03 -10.01 2.53
C GLY A 13 -17.61 -10.63 1.21
N GLU A 14 -18.51 -10.82 0.26
CA GLU A 14 -18.13 -11.12 -1.11
C GLU A 14 -17.46 -9.90 -1.78
N ILE A 15 -16.61 -10.17 -2.77
CA ILE A 15 -16.00 -9.13 -3.60
C ILE A 15 -16.47 -9.28 -5.04
N GLU A 16 -16.94 -8.19 -5.63
CA GLU A 16 -17.40 -8.15 -7.02
C GLU A 16 -16.46 -7.28 -7.85
N LEU A 17 -16.00 -7.80 -8.98
CA LEU A 17 -15.23 -7.01 -9.94
C LEU A 17 -16.08 -5.86 -10.50
N MET A 18 -15.46 -4.70 -10.65
CA MET A 18 -16.11 -3.51 -11.19
C MET A 18 -15.36 -2.96 -12.39
N LYS A 19 -16.12 -2.30 -13.28
CA LYS A 19 -15.53 -1.50 -14.36
C LYS A 19 -14.72 -0.34 -13.76
N TRP A 20 -13.54 -0.09 -14.31
CA TRP A 20 -12.67 1.01 -13.88
C TRP A 20 -13.31 2.36 -14.19
N ARG A 21 -13.83 3.04 -13.16
CA ARG A 21 -14.41 4.39 -13.26
C ARG A 21 -14.31 5.10 -11.91
N LYS A 22 -14.33 6.43 -11.90
CA LYS A 22 -14.21 7.24 -10.66
C LYS A 22 -15.55 7.49 -9.95
N ASP A 23 -16.67 7.33 -10.67
CA ASP A 23 -18.03 7.54 -10.14
C ASP A 23 -18.47 6.47 -9.13
N ILE A 24 -17.76 5.34 -9.07
CA ILE A 24 -18.07 4.24 -8.15
C ILE A 24 -17.64 4.51 -6.70
N PHE A 25 -16.78 5.50 -6.45
CA PHE A 25 -16.30 5.89 -5.11
C PHE A 25 -17.36 6.68 -4.34
N THR A 26 -18.44 5.98 -3.98
CA THR A 26 -19.60 6.54 -3.30
C THR A 26 -19.53 6.37 -1.78
N PRO A 27 -20.18 7.25 -0.99
CA PRO A 27 -20.22 7.17 0.48
C PRO A 27 -20.55 5.81 1.09
N ASP A 28 -21.36 4.99 0.41
CA ASP A 28 -21.91 3.73 0.95
C ASP A 28 -21.10 2.48 0.56
N ARG A 29 -19.94 2.64 -0.10
CA ARG A 29 -19.13 1.51 -0.61
C ARG A 29 -17.78 1.37 0.09
N SER A 30 -17.23 0.17 -0.03
CA SER A 30 -15.81 -0.09 0.23
C SER A 30 -15.22 -0.71 -1.01
N ILE A 31 -14.12 -0.14 -1.48
CA ILE A 31 -13.51 -0.49 -2.75
C ILE A 31 -12.10 -0.96 -2.50
N ILE A 32 -11.75 -2.08 -3.11
CA ILE A 32 -10.37 -2.56 -3.16
C ILE A 32 -9.85 -2.28 -4.57
N LEU A 33 -8.68 -1.67 -4.68
CA LEU A 33 -7.97 -1.49 -5.93
C LEU A 33 -6.67 -2.29 -5.87
N LEU A 34 -6.48 -3.18 -6.84
CA LEU A 34 -5.23 -3.89 -7.08
C LEU A 34 -4.59 -3.34 -8.34
N GLU A 35 -3.29 -3.04 -8.25
CA GLU A 35 -2.49 -2.50 -9.34
C GLU A 35 -1.03 -2.98 -9.22
N GLU A 36 -0.22 -2.77 -10.27
CA GLU A 36 1.15 -3.29 -10.37
C GLU A 36 2.27 -2.22 -10.36
N LEU A 37 1.91 -0.94 -10.18
CA LEU A 37 2.82 0.18 -9.97
C LEU A 37 3.40 0.16 -8.56
N THR A 38 2.59 -0.12 -7.53
CA THR A 38 3.03 -0.13 -6.13
C THR A 38 2.85 -1.51 -5.49
N PRO A 39 3.60 -1.83 -4.42
CA PRO A 39 3.40 -3.07 -3.67
C PRO A 39 2.23 -2.95 -2.67
N ALA A 40 1.18 -2.19 -2.97
CA ALA A 40 0.06 -1.95 -2.06
C ALA A 40 -1.27 -2.51 -2.59
N VAL A 41 -2.06 -3.06 -1.68
CA VAL A 41 -3.51 -3.18 -1.87
C VAL A 41 -4.13 -1.88 -1.35
N TRP A 42 -4.85 -1.18 -2.21
CA TRP A 42 -5.53 0.05 -1.83
C TRP A 42 -6.93 -0.31 -1.34
N LEU A 43 -7.26 0.11 -0.11
CA LEU A 43 -8.56 -0.13 0.49
C LEU A 43 -9.22 1.21 0.79
N TRP A 44 -10.25 1.56 0.03
CA TRP A 44 -10.99 2.81 0.20
C TRP A 44 -12.34 2.57 0.87
N HIS A 45 -12.69 3.39 1.85
CA HIS A 45 -13.97 3.36 2.54
C HIS A 45 -14.72 4.68 2.40
N GLY A 46 -15.95 4.61 1.89
CA GLY A 46 -16.86 5.73 1.90
C GLY A 46 -17.32 6.11 3.31
N VAL A 47 -17.71 7.39 3.48
CA VAL A 47 -18.02 7.96 4.80
C VAL A 47 -19.13 7.24 5.58
N ASN A 48 -20.06 6.58 4.91
CA ASN A 48 -21.23 5.94 5.52
C ASN A 48 -20.99 4.48 5.91
N ARG A 49 -19.79 3.93 5.67
CA ARG A 49 -19.47 2.55 6.05
C ARG A 49 -19.38 2.39 7.57
N SER A 50 -20.12 1.41 8.08
CA SER A 50 -20.06 1.01 9.48
C SER A 50 -18.70 0.40 9.83
N LEU A 51 -18.41 0.28 11.13
CA LEU A 51 -17.18 -0.38 11.58
C LEU A 51 -17.12 -1.86 11.14
N ILE A 52 -18.26 -2.56 11.15
CA ILE A 52 -18.33 -3.98 10.78
C ILE A 52 -18.01 -4.14 9.29
N GLU A 53 -18.63 -3.32 8.44
CA GLU A 53 -18.39 -3.34 6.99
C GLU A 53 -16.94 -3.03 6.62
N ARG A 54 -16.30 -2.07 7.31
CA ARG A 54 -14.87 -1.79 7.10
C ARG A 54 -13.98 -2.96 7.49
N ARG A 55 -14.28 -3.64 8.61
CA ARG A 55 -13.54 -4.84 9.04
C ARG A 55 -13.70 -5.99 8.04
N ILE A 56 -14.89 -6.18 7.48
CA ILE A 56 -15.13 -7.17 6.44
C ILE A 56 -14.27 -6.87 5.21
N ALA A 57 -14.27 -5.62 4.73
CA ALA A 57 -13.46 -5.20 3.60
C ALA A 57 -11.95 -5.28 3.85
N SER A 58 -11.49 -4.97 5.07
CA SER A 58 -10.11 -5.16 5.50
C SER A 58 -9.67 -6.63 5.42
N ARG A 59 -10.53 -7.57 5.82
CA ARG A 59 -10.24 -9.01 5.67
C ARG A 59 -10.15 -9.45 4.22
N GLN A 60 -10.99 -8.90 3.35
CA GLN A 60 -10.91 -9.17 1.91
C GLN A 60 -9.64 -8.61 1.30
N ALA A 61 -9.24 -7.39 1.68
CA ALA A 61 -7.97 -6.81 1.27
C ALA A 61 -6.77 -7.65 1.74
N GLU A 62 -6.83 -8.18 2.96
CA GLU A 62 -5.82 -9.11 3.47
C GLU A 62 -5.76 -10.42 2.69
N GLY A 63 -6.90 -10.97 2.27
CA GLY A 63 -6.95 -12.15 1.40
C GLY A 63 -6.29 -11.93 0.03
N LEU A 64 -6.33 -10.70 -0.48
CA LEU A 64 -5.69 -10.32 -1.74
C LEU A 64 -4.21 -9.97 -1.56
N LYS A 65 -3.79 -9.52 -0.38
CA LYS A 65 -2.41 -9.11 -0.09
C LYS A 65 -1.45 -10.28 -0.28
N GLY A 66 -0.52 -10.13 -1.21
CA GLY A 66 0.52 -11.13 -1.53
C GLY A 66 0.07 -12.30 -2.39
N TYR A 67 -1.25 -12.54 -2.52
CA TYR A 67 -1.81 -13.52 -3.45
C TYR A 67 -2.17 -12.88 -4.79
N GLY A 68 -2.69 -11.66 -4.76
CA GLY A 68 -3.26 -10.97 -5.92
C GLY A 68 -4.59 -11.60 -6.35
N TYR A 69 -4.97 -11.32 -7.60
CA TYR A 69 -6.18 -11.84 -8.20
C TYR A 69 -5.88 -12.45 -9.57
N LYS A 70 -6.36 -13.67 -9.80
CA LYS A 70 -6.20 -14.35 -11.10
C LYS A 70 -7.22 -13.79 -12.09
N ALA A 71 -6.72 -13.02 -13.06
CA ALA A 71 -7.50 -12.46 -14.15
C ALA A 71 -7.08 -13.14 -15.45
N ARG A 72 -7.90 -14.06 -15.95
CA ARG A 72 -7.61 -14.90 -17.13
C ARG A 72 -6.28 -15.67 -16.96
N ASP A 73 -5.27 -15.30 -17.74
CA ASP A 73 -3.95 -15.94 -17.80
C ASP A 73 -2.89 -15.22 -16.97
N THR A 74 -3.24 -14.16 -16.24
CA THR A 74 -2.33 -13.39 -15.39
C THR A 74 -2.81 -13.27 -13.95
N ILE A 75 -1.90 -12.93 -13.03
CA ILE A 75 -2.21 -12.64 -11.63
C ILE A 75 -1.80 -11.21 -11.33
N ILE A 76 -2.81 -10.36 -11.11
CA ILE A 76 -2.61 -8.93 -10.85
C ILE A 76 -2.46 -8.73 -9.34
N GLY A 77 -1.46 -7.95 -8.93
CA GLY A 77 -1.25 -7.61 -7.51
C GLY A 77 -0.55 -8.70 -6.67
N SER A 78 0.08 -9.70 -7.29
CA SER A 78 0.83 -10.77 -6.58
C SER A 78 2.02 -10.26 -5.74
N ARG A 79 2.49 -9.05 -6.02
CA ARG A 79 3.61 -8.41 -5.31
C ARG A 79 3.16 -7.43 -4.23
N THR A 80 1.86 -7.34 -3.95
CA THR A 80 1.34 -6.48 -2.89
C THR A 80 1.77 -7.01 -1.52
N ARG A 81 2.34 -6.15 -0.68
CA ARG A 81 2.89 -6.50 0.65
C ARG A 81 2.24 -5.72 1.78
N ILE A 82 1.68 -4.56 1.46
CA ILE A 82 1.06 -3.65 2.42
C ILE A 82 -0.37 -3.35 1.99
N ILE A 83 -1.21 -2.96 2.95
CA ILE A 83 -2.52 -2.37 2.68
C ILE A 83 -2.41 -0.89 3.00
N LYS A 84 -2.83 -0.05 2.05
CA LYS A 84 -3.02 1.38 2.26
C LYS A 84 -4.50 1.64 2.43
N GLU A 85 -4.94 1.84 3.66
CA GLU A 85 -6.35 2.05 4.01
C GLU A 85 -6.67 3.55 3.99
N ILE A 86 -7.73 3.92 3.28
CA ILE A 86 -8.22 5.28 3.16
C ILE A 86 -9.65 5.32 3.70
N ASP A 87 -9.82 5.87 4.90
CA ASP A 87 -11.14 6.19 5.44
C ASP A 87 -11.50 7.63 5.08
N GLN A 88 -12.49 7.81 4.22
CA GLN A 88 -12.88 9.13 3.72
C GLN A 88 -13.26 10.10 4.86
N ARG A 89 -13.66 9.63 6.05
CA ARG A 89 -13.97 10.52 7.20
C ARG A 89 -12.74 11.14 7.84
N LYS A 90 -11.57 10.53 7.63
CA LYS A 90 -10.28 10.92 8.18
C LYS A 90 -9.47 11.79 7.22
N VAL A 91 -9.85 11.84 5.94
CA VAL A 91 -9.24 12.77 4.97
C VAL A 91 -9.42 14.22 5.47
N GLY A 92 -8.33 14.98 5.50
CA GLY A 92 -8.19 16.32 6.05
C GLY A 92 -7.98 16.37 7.57
N LYS A 93 -7.89 15.22 8.24
CA LYS A 93 -7.77 15.12 9.72
C LYS A 93 -6.64 14.21 10.18
N ASP A 94 -6.20 13.29 9.33
CA ASP A 94 -5.17 12.29 9.63
C ASP A 94 -4.12 12.31 8.53
N ALA A 95 -2.87 12.60 8.90
CA ALA A 95 -1.79 12.84 7.94
C ALA A 95 -1.47 11.59 7.09
N GLU A 96 -1.55 10.40 7.68
CA GLU A 96 -1.31 9.15 6.95
C GLU A 96 -2.42 8.88 5.93
N THR A 97 -3.69 9.02 6.34
CA THR A 97 -4.83 8.90 5.42
C THR A 97 -4.75 9.93 4.29
N ASP A 98 -4.30 11.15 4.59
CA ASP A 98 -4.14 12.22 3.59
C ASP A 98 -3.07 11.87 2.56
N GLN A 99 -1.92 11.37 3.01
CA GLN A 99 -0.87 10.89 2.13
C GLN A 99 -1.37 9.75 1.24
N PHE A 100 -2.01 8.73 1.82
CA PHE A 100 -2.54 7.60 1.04
C PHE A 100 -3.61 8.05 0.05
N ASN A 101 -4.48 8.98 0.44
CA ASN A 101 -5.50 9.49 -0.47
C ASN A 101 -4.86 10.26 -1.64
N GLN A 102 -3.82 11.07 -1.41
CA GLN A 102 -3.10 11.76 -2.49
C GLN A 102 -2.50 10.77 -3.49
N GLU A 103 -1.72 9.81 -3.01
CA GLU A 103 -1.10 8.77 -3.86
C GLU A 103 -2.16 7.95 -4.60
N PHE A 104 -3.29 7.66 -3.94
CA PHE A 104 -4.41 6.96 -4.55
C PHE A 104 -5.07 7.76 -5.67
N GLN A 105 -5.26 9.08 -5.48
CA GLN A 105 -5.77 9.95 -6.54
C GLN A 105 -4.81 10.02 -7.72
N GLU A 106 -3.49 10.01 -7.50
CA GLU A 106 -2.51 9.95 -8.59
C GLU A 106 -2.70 8.70 -9.45
N ILE A 107 -2.87 7.52 -8.83
CA ILE A 107 -3.14 6.27 -9.55
C ILE A 107 -4.45 6.36 -10.34
N LEU A 108 -5.52 6.84 -9.70
CA LEU A 108 -6.82 7.00 -10.37
C LEU A 108 -6.81 7.98 -11.55
N ASN A 109 -5.91 8.96 -11.51
CA ASN A 109 -5.79 10.01 -12.52
C ASN A 109 -4.84 9.65 -13.68
N LYS A 110 -4.10 8.54 -13.60
CA LYS A 110 -3.25 8.09 -14.70
C LYS A 110 -4.07 7.75 -15.94
N GLU A 111 -3.49 8.01 -17.10
CA GLU A 111 -4.02 7.53 -18.37
C GLU A 111 -3.98 6.00 -18.41
N PHE A 112 -5.00 5.41 -19.02
CA PHE A 112 -5.13 3.96 -19.09
C PHE A 112 -5.79 3.54 -20.39
N ASN A 113 -5.45 2.33 -20.83
CA ASN A 113 -6.10 1.67 -21.94
C ASN A 113 -6.95 0.50 -21.40
N PRO A 114 -8.25 0.42 -21.70
CA PRO A 114 -9.05 -0.74 -21.34
C PRO A 114 -8.58 -1.96 -22.13
N ILE A 115 -8.24 -3.04 -21.43
CA ILE A 115 -7.94 -4.34 -22.04
C ILE A 115 -9.24 -5.15 -22.17
N ASP A 116 -10.07 -5.07 -21.15
CA ASP A 116 -11.45 -5.53 -21.17
C ASP A 116 -12.36 -4.60 -20.36
N ASP A 117 -13.57 -5.06 -20.02
CA ASP A 117 -14.53 -4.29 -19.24
C ASP A 117 -14.07 -3.94 -17.80
N ILE A 118 -13.10 -4.66 -17.25
CA ILE A 118 -12.73 -4.69 -15.83
C ILE A 118 -11.23 -4.39 -15.64
N ILE A 119 -10.38 -4.92 -16.52
CA ILE A 119 -8.93 -4.81 -16.48
C ILE A 119 -8.49 -3.66 -17.37
N ILE A 120 -7.64 -2.80 -16.82
CA ILE A 120 -7.00 -1.72 -17.56
C ILE A 120 -5.47 -1.90 -17.56
N ASP A 121 -4.81 -1.35 -18.58
CA ASP A 121 -3.37 -1.12 -18.62
C ASP A 121 -3.09 0.33 -18.23
N LEU A 122 -2.39 0.54 -17.11
CA LEU A 122 -1.95 1.86 -16.66
C LEU A 122 -0.76 2.29 -17.50
N GLN A 123 -0.90 3.43 -18.19
CA GLN A 123 0.21 4.02 -18.93
C GLN A 123 1.20 4.60 -17.93
N MET A 124 2.45 4.13 -18.00
CA MET A 124 3.56 4.80 -17.37
C MET A 124 4.02 5.88 -18.32
N ASP A 125 3.80 7.14 -17.96
CA ASP A 125 4.61 8.21 -18.52
C ASP A 125 6.07 7.84 -18.27
N GLU A 126 6.90 7.85 -19.31
CA GLU A 126 8.36 7.78 -19.19
C GLU A 126 8.83 9.04 -18.46
N PHE A 127 8.61 9.11 -17.16
CA PHE A 127 9.39 10.00 -16.32
C PHE A 127 10.77 9.37 -16.23
N GLU A 128 11.74 10.03 -16.86
CA GLU A 128 13.15 9.79 -16.61
C GLU A 128 13.35 9.63 -15.11
N ILE A 129 13.75 8.43 -14.70
CA ILE A 129 14.30 8.20 -13.38
C ILE A 129 15.61 9.00 -13.40
N GLY A 130 15.53 10.28 -13.05
CA GLY A 130 16.70 11.10 -12.78
C GLY A 130 17.54 10.30 -11.80
N GLU A 131 18.73 9.90 -12.24
CA GLU A 131 19.66 9.10 -11.47
C GLU A 131 19.75 9.66 -10.07
N LEU A 132 19.13 8.97 -9.09
CA LEU A 132 19.50 9.15 -7.70
C LEU A 132 20.94 8.65 -7.62
N LYS A 133 21.89 9.59 -7.76
CA LYS A 133 23.27 9.39 -7.35
C LYS A 133 23.23 9.05 -5.87
N LEU A 134 23.21 7.75 -5.58
CA LEU A 134 23.52 7.22 -4.27
C LEU A 134 24.94 7.68 -3.96
N GLN A 135 25.07 8.78 -3.21
CA GLN A 135 26.30 9.05 -2.51
C GLN A 135 26.46 7.91 -1.49
N PRO A 136 27.56 7.16 -1.51
CA PRO A 136 27.82 6.16 -0.49
C PRO A 136 27.77 6.83 0.87
N ALA A 137 26.88 6.36 1.75
CA ALA A 137 26.85 6.79 3.14
C ALA A 137 28.23 6.50 3.76
N ALA A 138 28.85 7.54 4.32
CA ALA A 138 30.08 7.41 5.07
C ALA A 138 29.86 6.38 6.19
N VAL A 139 30.74 5.37 6.22
CA VAL A 139 30.81 4.38 7.30
C VAL A 139 31.03 5.14 8.62
N PRO A 140 30.19 4.96 9.65
CA PRO A 140 30.47 5.51 10.96
C PRO A 140 31.78 4.91 11.51
N GLU A 141 32.73 5.76 11.85
CA GLU A 141 33.96 5.36 12.54
C GLU A 141 33.59 4.70 13.87
N THR A 142 33.91 3.41 13.98
CA THR A 142 33.82 2.63 15.21
C THR A 142 34.71 3.29 16.27
N ILE A 143 34.10 3.90 17.29
CA ILE A 143 34.80 4.34 18.48
C ILE A 143 35.29 3.09 19.21
N SER A 144 36.60 2.86 19.16
CA SER A 144 37.32 1.82 19.87
C SER A 144 37.24 2.08 21.39
N GLU A 145 36.41 1.29 22.06
CA GLU A 145 36.29 1.29 23.52
C GLU A 145 37.53 0.59 24.10
N LYS A 146 38.45 1.39 24.68
CA LYS A 146 39.60 0.89 25.44
C LYS A 146 39.10 0.09 26.64
N VAL A 147 39.29 -1.23 26.59
CA VAL A 147 39.22 -2.12 27.76
C VAL A 147 40.35 -1.73 28.72
N SER A 148 39.98 -1.18 29.86
CA SER A 148 40.88 -0.91 30.98
C SER A 148 41.13 -2.18 31.78
N GLU A 149 42.40 -2.44 32.09
CA GLU A 149 42.85 -3.56 32.92
C GLU A 149 42.30 -3.47 34.36
N PRO A 150 41.99 -4.61 35.01
CA PRO A 150 41.54 -4.60 36.39
C PRO A 150 42.67 -4.28 37.37
N ILE A 151 42.48 -3.20 38.12
CA ILE A 151 43.30 -2.81 39.28
C ILE A 151 43.12 -3.85 40.39
N ILE A 152 44.19 -4.58 40.71
CA ILE A 152 44.29 -5.45 41.89
C ILE A 152 44.19 -4.58 43.14
N LYS A 153 43.07 -4.67 43.86
CA LYS A 153 42.93 -4.12 45.21
C LYS A 153 43.44 -5.13 46.22
N SER A 154 44.59 -4.83 46.83
CA SER A 154 45.03 -5.40 48.09
C SER A 154 44.29 -4.74 49.26
N LYS A 155 43.79 -5.57 50.19
CA LYS A 155 43.53 -5.32 51.62
C LYS A 155 42.98 -6.63 52.21
N ALA A 156 43.30 -7.11 53.40
CA ALA A 156 44.29 -6.80 54.44
C ALA A 156 44.21 -7.95 55.47
N GLU A 157 45.15 -7.96 56.42
CA GLU A 157 45.04 -8.56 57.77
C GLU A 157 45.13 -10.09 57.94
N LYS A 158 46.21 -10.48 58.62
CA LYS A 158 46.11 -11.14 59.93
C LYS A 158 47.14 -10.57 60.88
#